data_AF-A0A2E4YBC9-F1
#
_entry.id   AF-A0A2E4YBC9-F1
#
_cell.length_a   1.000
_cell.length_b   1.000
_cell.length_c   1.000
_cell.angle_alpha   90.00
_cell.angle_beta   90.00
_cell.angle_gamma   90.00
#
_symmetry.space_group_name_H-M   'P 1'
#
loop_
_entity.id
_entity.type
_entity.pdbx_description
1 polymer ?
#
loop_
_entity_poly.entity_id
_entity_poly.type
_entity_poly.pdbx_seq_one_letter_code
_entity_poly.pdbx_strand_id
1 'polypeptide(L)'
;MSKRLQKNSDYDQYDMDGDGVVTDEELEHAKEIRQTETELRKNLAQLRMARYTLISMGVFTVAMFFIPLDRVTALSDISNLFYISGAGIVGAFMGATAWMNRK
;
A
#
# COMPACT_ATOMS: atom_id res chain seq x y z
N MET A 1 -43.54 -8.95 5.97
CA MET A 1 -43.06 -9.19 7.35
C MET A 1 -41.59 -8.86 7.37
N SER A 2 -41.16 -7.86 8.13
CA SER A 2 -39.74 -7.50 8.27
C SER A 2 -39.04 -8.51 9.17
N LYS A 3 -37.92 -9.08 8.70
CA LYS A 3 -37.08 -9.96 9.49
C LYS A 3 -36.20 -9.09 10.38
N ARG A 4 -36.37 -9.19 11.69
CA ARG A 4 -35.52 -8.51 12.68
C ARG A 4 -34.34 -9.39 13.04
N LEU A 5 -33.16 -8.78 13.16
CA LEU A 5 -31.92 -9.39 13.61
C LEU A 5 -32.08 -9.89 15.04
N GLN A 6 -31.42 -11.01 15.30
CA GLN A 6 -31.34 -11.61 16.63
C GLN A 6 -30.27 -10.84 17.42
N LYS A 7 -30.57 -10.42 18.66
CA LYS A 7 -29.59 -9.75 19.55
C LYS A 7 -28.28 -10.55 19.62
N ASN A 8 -27.14 -9.90 19.36
CA ASN A 8 -25.80 -10.51 19.20
C ASN A 8 -25.61 -11.31 17.90
N SER A 9 -26.18 -10.86 16.79
CA SER A 9 -25.86 -11.39 15.47
C SER A 9 -24.50 -10.85 15.02
N ASP A 10 -23.68 -11.67 14.33
CA ASP A 10 -22.44 -11.21 13.66
C ASP A 10 -22.71 -10.07 12.64
N TYR A 11 -23.98 -9.85 12.29
CA TYR A 11 -24.42 -8.79 11.39
C TYR A 11 -24.81 -7.49 12.10
N ASP A 12 -24.91 -7.45 13.45
CA ASP A 12 -25.16 -6.20 14.20
C ASP A 12 -24.08 -5.14 13.92
N GLN A 13 -22.87 -5.55 13.52
CA GLN A 13 -21.79 -4.63 13.15
C GLN A 13 -22.02 -3.87 11.84
N TYR A 14 -23.00 -4.29 11.03
CA TYR A 14 -23.36 -3.65 9.76
C TYR A 14 -24.69 -2.88 9.86
N ASP A 15 -25.40 -2.98 10.99
CA ASP A 15 -26.59 -2.19 11.30
C ASP A 15 -26.13 -0.77 11.69
N MET A 16 -26.24 0.17 10.74
CA MET A 16 -25.71 1.53 10.87
C MET A 16 -26.73 2.47 11.51
N ASP A 17 -28.02 2.18 11.42
CA ASP A 17 -29.09 2.99 12.00
C ASP A 17 -29.66 2.43 13.34
N GLY A 18 -29.29 1.20 13.69
CA GLY A 18 -29.63 0.56 14.96
C GLY A 18 -31.09 0.13 15.06
N ASP A 19 -31.77 -0.04 13.93
CA ASP A 19 -33.18 -0.43 13.87
C ASP A 19 -33.39 -1.96 14.05
N GLY A 20 -32.31 -2.72 14.06
CA GLY A 20 -32.31 -4.17 14.20
C GLY A 20 -32.64 -4.91 12.90
N VAL A 21 -32.50 -4.28 11.73
CA VAL A 21 -32.70 -4.86 10.40
C VAL A 21 -31.60 -4.38 9.47
N VAL A 22 -30.57 -5.20 9.25
CA VAL A 22 -29.54 -4.90 8.23
C VAL A 22 -30.19 -4.93 6.85
N THR A 23 -30.24 -3.75 6.23
CA THR A 23 -30.73 -3.55 4.87
C THR A 23 -29.62 -3.83 3.84
N ASP A 24 -30.03 -4.12 2.60
CA ASP A 24 -29.06 -4.34 1.51
C ASP A 24 -28.20 -3.09 1.26
N GLU A 25 -28.76 -1.89 1.49
CA GLU A 25 -28.06 -0.60 1.38
C GLU A 25 -26.95 -0.47 2.44
N GLU A 26 -27.18 -0.89 3.68
CA GLU A 26 -26.16 -0.87 4.74
C GLU A 26 -25.03 -1.88 4.50
N LEU A 27 -25.36 -3.05 3.95
CA LEU A 27 -24.36 -4.04 3.52
C LEU A 27 -23.51 -3.53 2.36
N GLU A 28 -24.12 -2.82 1.41
CA GLU A 28 -23.42 -2.20 0.28
C GLU A 28 -22.48 -1.08 0.78
N HIS A 29 -22.97 -0.20 1.65
CA HIS A 29 -22.18 0.85 2.28
C HIS A 29 -21.00 0.28 3.09
N ALA A 30 -21.22 -0.75 3.90
CA ALA A 30 -20.15 -1.39 4.67
C ALA A 30 -19.10 -2.07 3.76
N LYS A 31 -19.52 -2.62 2.63
CA LYS A 31 -18.63 -3.21 1.63
C LYS A 31 -17.79 -2.14 0.93
N GLU A 32 -18.39 -1.02 0.55
CA GLU A 32 -17.67 0.12 -0.01
C GLU A 32 -16.61 0.65 0.96
N ILE A 33 -17.00 0.89 2.23
CA ILE A 33 -16.06 1.36 3.27
C ILE A 33 -14.87 0.39 3.40
N ARG A 34 -15.13 -0.91 3.46
CA ARG A 34 -14.05 -1.92 3.55
C ARG A 34 -13.15 -1.97 2.32
N GLN A 35 -13.72 -1.78 1.13
CA GLN A 35 -12.94 -1.71 -0.11
C GLN A 35 -12.04 -0.47 -0.10
N THR A 36 -12.60 0.70 0.21
CA THR A 36 -11.85 1.95 0.33
C THR A 36 -10.73 1.83 1.36
N GLU A 37 -10.99 1.28 2.55
CA GLU A 37 -9.96 1.05 3.56
C GLU A 37 -8.83 0.14 3.06
N THR A 38 -9.18 -0.93 2.34
CA THR A 38 -8.20 -1.89 1.81
C THR A 38 -7.30 -1.24 0.78
N GLU A 39 -7.85 -0.40 -0.09
CA GLU A 39 -7.10 0.39 -1.07
C GLU A 39 -6.20 1.43 -0.40
N LEU A 40 -6.72 2.13 0.61
CA LEU A 40 -5.98 3.11 1.39
C LEU A 40 -4.75 2.46 2.07
N ARG A 41 -4.92 1.26 2.65
CA ARG A 41 -3.81 0.48 3.23
C ARG A 41 -2.77 0.11 2.17
N LYS A 42 -3.19 -0.33 0.98
CA LYS A 42 -2.28 -0.67 -0.12
C LYS A 42 -1.49 0.56 -0.59
N ASN A 43 -2.15 1.69 -0.79
CA ASN A 43 -1.51 2.96 -1.19
C ASN A 43 -0.50 3.43 -0.13
N LEU A 44 -0.84 3.36 1.16
CA LEU A 44 0.08 3.70 2.25
C LEU A 44 1.29 2.76 2.30
N ALA A 45 1.10 1.46 2.08
CA ALA A 45 2.20 0.51 2.03
C ALA A 45 3.17 0.82 0.89
N GLN A 46 2.65 1.21 -0.28
CA GLN A 46 3.46 1.60 -1.43
C GLN A 46 4.22 2.90 -1.20
N LEU A 47 3.59 3.91 -0.61
CA LEU A 47 4.26 5.16 -0.22
C LEU A 47 5.41 4.89 0.76
N ARG A 48 5.20 4.00 1.73
CA ARG A 48 6.26 3.59 2.66
C ARG A 48 7.41 2.90 1.94
N MET A 49 7.09 1.93 1.07
CA MET A 49 8.09 1.22 0.26
C MET A 49 8.91 2.18 -0.60
N ALA A 50 8.26 3.05 -1.37
CA ALA A 50 8.94 4.04 -2.20
C ALA A 50 9.84 4.98 -1.38
N ARG A 51 9.33 5.45 -0.22
CA ARG A 51 10.11 6.33 0.68
C ARG A 51 11.36 5.63 1.21
N TYR A 52 11.26 4.39 1.68
CA TYR A 52 12.41 3.66 2.19
C TYR A 52 13.43 3.35 1.10
N THR A 53 12.98 3.02 -0.12
CA THR A 53 13.89 2.82 -1.25
C THR A 53 14.65 4.10 -1.59
N LEU A 54 13.97 5.25 -1.65
CA LEU A 54 14.62 6.55 -1.91
C LEU A 54 15.61 6.94 -0.81
N ILE A 55 15.28 6.69 0.46
CA ILE A 55 16.19 6.92 1.58
C ILE A 55 17.40 6.00 1.47
N SER A 56 17.20 4.71 1.19
CA SER A 56 18.29 3.73 1.03
C SER A 56 19.24 4.13 -0.10
N MET A 57 18.70 4.61 -1.21
CA MET A 57 19.45 5.17 -2.33
C MET A 57 20.29 6.38 -1.90
N GLY A 58 19.69 7.36 -1.23
CA GLY A 58 20.41 8.53 -0.73
C GLY A 58 21.54 8.15 0.23
N VAL A 59 21.27 7.27 1.19
CA VAL A 59 22.26 6.78 2.16
C VAL A 59 23.38 6.02 1.47
N PHE A 60 23.08 5.16 0.49
CA PHE A 60 24.08 4.42 -0.25
C PHE A 60 25.02 5.36 -1.03
N THR A 61 24.48 6.37 -1.72
CA THR A 61 25.29 7.38 -2.42
C THR A 61 26.18 8.15 -1.46
N VAL A 62 25.65 8.58 -0.30
CA VAL A 62 26.45 9.29 0.71
C VAL A 62 27.56 8.41 1.28
N ALA A 63 27.26 7.14 1.57
CA ALA A 63 28.25 6.19 2.08
C ALA A 63 29.41 5.96 1.10
N MET A 64 29.14 6.01 -0.21
CA MET A 64 30.15 5.84 -1.26
C MET A 64 31.27 6.89 -1.20
N PHE A 65 30.98 8.12 -0.77
CA PHE A 65 31.98 9.19 -0.64
C PHE A 65 33.05 8.92 0.45
N PHE A 66 32.79 7.99 1.38
CA PHE A 66 33.71 7.64 2.46
C PHE A 66 34.56 6.40 2.15
N ILE A 67 34.40 5.80 0.96
CA ILE A 67 35.12 4.58 0.55
C ILE A 67 36.31 4.97 -0.35
N PRO A 68 37.50 4.36 -0.16
CA PRO A 68 38.66 4.62 -1.01
C PRO A 68 38.41 4.21 -2.46
N LEU A 69 38.90 5.02 -3.40
CA LEU A 69 38.63 4.93 -4.85
C LEU A 69 38.84 3.53 -5.45
N ASP A 70 39.85 2.78 -4.98
CA ASP A 70 40.13 1.42 -5.45
C ASP A 70 38.97 0.44 -5.21
N ARG A 71 38.16 0.66 -4.16
CA ARG A 71 36.95 -0.13 -3.89
C ARG A 71 35.70 0.50 -4.51
N VAL A 72 35.72 1.79 -4.81
CA VAL A 72 34.58 2.50 -5.41
C VAL A 72 34.30 1.95 -6.81
N THR A 73 35.31 1.58 -7.60
CA THR A 73 35.10 1.05 -8.96
C THR A 73 34.29 -0.24 -8.96
N ALA A 74 34.62 -1.20 -8.10
CA ALA A 74 33.87 -2.45 -7.96
C ALA A 74 32.47 -2.24 -7.34
N LEU A 75 32.35 -1.29 -6.40
CA LEU A 75 31.06 -0.93 -5.81
C LEU A 75 30.18 -0.12 -6.76
N SER A 76 30.76 0.61 -7.73
CA SER A 76 30.05 1.44 -8.71
C SER A 76 29.18 0.57 -9.62
N ASP A 77 29.70 -0.54 -10.13
CA ASP A 77 28.92 -1.43 -11.00
C ASP A 77 27.77 -2.10 -10.24
N ILE A 78 28.02 -2.53 -8.99
CA ILE A 78 26.99 -3.09 -8.11
C ILE A 78 25.94 -2.01 -7.77
N SER A 79 26.37 -0.77 -7.57
CA SER A 79 25.45 0.33 -7.28
C SER A 79 24.50 0.62 -8.44
N ASN A 80 24.99 0.65 -9.68
CA ASN A 80 24.14 0.87 -10.85
C ASN A 80 23.07 -0.22 -10.96
N LEU A 81 23.42 -1.49 -10.72
CA LEU A 81 22.45 -2.58 -10.67
C LEU A 81 21.44 -2.41 -9.53
N PHE A 82 21.90 -1.96 -8.35
CA PHE A 82 21.02 -1.64 -7.23
C PHE A 82 20.05 -0.50 -7.58
N TYR A 83 20.52 0.55 -8.25
CA TYR A 83 19.70 1.69 -8.66
C TYR A 83 18.67 1.30 -9.71
N ILE A 84 19.08 0.59 -10.76
CA ILE A 84 18.19 0.19 -11.85
C ILE A 84 17.15 -0.82 -11.36
N SER A 85 17.55 -1.82 -10.57
CA SER A 85 16.61 -2.81 -10.02
C SER A 85 15.65 -2.18 -9.02
N GLY A 86 16.14 -1.35 -8.09
CA GLY A 86 15.31 -0.65 -7.11
C GLY A 86 14.30 0.28 -7.77
N ALA A 87 14.74 1.08 -8.74
CA ALA A 87 13.85 1.96 -9.52
C ALA A 87 12.84 1.16 -10.36
N GLY A 88 13.25 0.03 -10.95
CA GLY A 88 12.38 -0.84 -11.72
C GLY A 88 11.27 -1.47 -10.89
N ILE A 89 11.60 -1.99 -9.70
CA ILE A 89 10.63 -2.58 -8.77
C ILE A 89 9.64 -1.51 -8.30
N VAL A 90 10.13 -0.37 -7.81
CA VAL A 90 9.27 0.74 -7.34
C VAL A 90 8.38 1.24 -8.48
N GLY A 91 8.94 1.46 -9.67
CA GLY A 91 8.22 1.91 -10.86
C GLY A 91 7.15 0.92 -11.31
N ALA A 92 7.42 -0.38 -11.28
CA ALA A 92 6.44 -1.41 -11.62
C ALA A 92 5.27 -1.45 -10.62
N PHE A 93 5.55 -1.43 -9.31
CA PHE A 93 4.50 -1.46 -8.28
C PHE A 93 3.67 -0.17 -8.25
N MET A 94 4.32 0.99 -8.31
CA MET A 94 3.63 2.28 -8.35
C MET A 94 2.87 2.47 -9.66
N GLY A 95 3.45 2.05 -10.78
CA GLY A 95 2.81 2.12 -12.10
C GLY A 95 1.59 1.21 -12.23
N ALA A 96 1.69 -0.04 -11.76
CA ALA A 96 0.56 -0.96 -11.71
C ALA A 96 -0.58 -0.41 -10.85
N THR A 97 -0.25 0.26 -9.74
CA THR A 97 -1.26 0.84 -8.84
C THR A 97 -1.88 2.10 -9.41
N ALA A 98 -1.09 2.97 -10.04
CA ALA A 98 -1.61 4.12 -10.76
C ALA A 98 -2.54 3.71 -11.90
N TRP A 99 -2.26 2.58 -12.57
CA TRP A 99 -3.15 1.99 -13.58
C TRP A 99 -4.45 1.47 -12.96
N MET A 100 -4.36 0.73 -11.85
CA MET A 100 -5.52 0.19 -11.14
C MET A 100 -6.45 1.29 -10.61
N ASN A 101 -5.89 2.39 -10.10
CA ASN A 101 -6.66 3.53 -9.56
C ASN A 101 -7.29 4.41 -10.67
N ARG A 102 -6.97 4.17 -11.95
CA ARG A 102 -7.50 4.92 -13.09
C ARG A 102 -8.78 4.34 -13.66
N LYS A 103 -9.16 3.13 -13.22
CA LYS A 103 -10.34 2.39 -13.68
C LYS A 103 -11.42 2.45 -12.62
#